data_AF-A0A8T4GAX8-F1
#
_entry.id   AF-A0A8T4GAX8-F1
#
_cell.length_a   1.000
_cell.length_b   1.000
_cell.length_c   1.000
_cell.angle_alpha   90.00
_cell.angle_beta   90.00
_cell.angle_gamma   90.00
#
_symmetry.space_group_name_H-M   'P 1'
#
loop_
_entity.id
_entity.type
_entity.pdbx_description
1 polymer ?
#
loop_
_entity_poly.entity_id
_entity_poly.type
_entity_poly.pdbx_seq_one_letter_code
_entity_poly.pdbx_strand_id
1 'polypeptide(L)' 'MDEETEAVADDDPTGIDPGDIEPAGALIAVAFTGAIIGLVGAGLVPLVGDAALVFVVLGVIVVLASPVAYLRFRGLDGP' A
#
# COMPACT_ATOMS: atom_id res chain seq x y z
N MET A 1 18.54 -4.22 41.20
CA MET A 1 17.30 -3.54 40.76
C MET A 1 17.52 -3.31 39.30
N ASP A 2 17.08 -4.29 38.53
CA ASP A 2 17.32 -4.42 37.10
C ASP A 2 16.32 -3.50 36.40
N GLU A 3 16.77 -2.30 36.03
CA GLU A 3 16.07 -1.46 35.07
C GLU A 3 16.61 -1.78 33.68
N GLU A 4 16.37 -3.01 33.21
CA GLU A 4 16.13 -3.24 31.78
C GLU A 4 14.81 -2.52 31.46
N THR A 5 14.89 -1.19 31.35
CA THR A 5 13.93 -0.45 30.54
C THR A 5 14.26 -0.87 29.12
N GLU A 6 13.56 -1.89 28.60
CA GLU A 6 13.43 -2.06 27.16
C GLU A 6 12.99 -0.70 26.64
N ALA A 7 13.94 0.05 26.08
CA ALA A 7 13.64 1.25 25.33
C ALA A 7 12.82 0.75 24.15
N VAL A 8 11.50 0.79 24.29
CA VAL A 8 10.57 0.75 23.17
C VAL A 8 11.08 1.86 22.26
N ALA A 9 11.76 1.48 21.18
CA ALA A 9 12.25 2.43 20.21
C ALA A 9 11.05 3.30 19.82
N ASP A 10 11.21 4.61 19.96
CA ASP A 10 10.25 5.58 19.47
C ASP A 10 10.28 5.43 17.94
N ASP A 11 9.40 4.57 17.41
CA ASP A 11 9.31 4.22 16.00
C ASP A 11 8.72 5.45 15.29
N ASP A 12 9.58 6.44 15.03
CA ASP A 12 9.21 7.67 14.35
C ASP A 12 8.82 7.33 12.90
N PRO A 13 7.52 7.34 12.55
CA PRO A 13 7.08 6.93 11.22
C PRO A 13 7.53 7.91 10.14
N THR A 14 8.06 9.08 10.52
CA THR A 14 8.57 10.09 9.59
C THR A 14 10.05 9.93 9.27
N GLY A 15 10.76 9.07 10.01
CA GLY A 15 12.19 8.81 9.85
C GLY A 15 12.55 7.57 9.01
N ILE A 16 11.57 6.85 8.46
CA ILE A 16 11.81 5.62 7.68
C ILE A 16 12.43 5.98 6.32
N ASP A 17 13.63 5.46 6.05
CA ASP A 17 14.24 5.53 4.72
C ASP A 17 13.46 4.62 3.75
N PRO A 18 12.99 5.12 2.60
CA PRO A 18 12.32 4.29 1.59
C PRO A 18 13.13 3.07 1.14
N GLY A 19 14.47 3.14 1.21
CA GLY A 19 15.36 2.03 0.89
C GLY A 19 15.31 0.85 1.87
N ASP A 20 14.83 1.08 3.10
CA ASP A 20 14.72 0.07 4.16
C ASP A 20 13.35 -0.64 4.14
N ILE A 21 12.42 -0.20 3.28
CA ILE A 21 11.11 -0.82 3.14
C ILE A 21 11.25 -2.16 2.41
N GLU A 22 10.97 -3.26 3.10
CA GLU A 22 10.94 -4.58 2.49
C GLU A 22 9.93 -4.65 1.33
N PRO A 23 10.18 -5.49 0.30
CA PRO A 23 9.27 -5.61 -0.84
C PRO A 23 7.81 -5.86 -0.44
N ALA A 24 7.58 -6.67 0.60
CA ALA A 24 6.25 -6.94 1.12
C ALA A 24 5.57 -5.68 1.69
N GLY A 25 6.31 -4.84 2.43
CA GLY A 25 5.82 -3.57 2.97
C GLY A 25 5.42 -2.58 1.87
N ALA A 26 6.23 -2.51 0.80
CA ALA A 26 5.91 -1.70 -0.38
C ALA A 26 4.62 -2.18 -1.07
N LEU A 27 4.39 -3.51 -1.15
CA LEU A 27 3.16 -4.02 -1.76
C LEU A 27 1.92 -3.66 -0.95
N ILE A 28 2.02 -3.73 0.38
CA ILE A 28 0.94 -3.38 1.30
C ILE A 28 0.58 -1.90 1.15
N ALA A 29 1.57 -1.01 1.11
CA ALA A 29 1.33 0.43 0.95
C ALA A 29 0.58 0.76 -0.35
N VAL A 30 0.96 0.13 -1.47
CA VAL A 30 0.27 0.31 -2.76
C VAL A 30 -1.14 -0.28 -2.72
N ALA A 31 -1.32 -1.47 -2.17
CA ALA A 31 -2.64 -2.09 -2.04
C ALA A 31 -3.58 -1.23 -1.17
N PHE A 32 -3.08 -0.67 -0.06
CA PHE A 32 -3.85 0.22 0.80
C PHE A 32 -4.24 1.51 0.08
N THR A 33 -3.33 2.07 -0.70
CA THR A 33 -3.60 3.25 -1.54
C THR A 33 -4.71 2.98 -2.54
N GLY A 34 -4.64 1.86 -3.27
CA GLY A 34 -5.68 1.46 -4.21
C GLY A 34 -7.04 1.19 -3.52
N ALA A 35 -7.01 0.60 -2.33
CA ALA A 35 -8.22 0.39 -1.52
C ALA A 35 -8.87 1.71 -1.10
N ILE A 36 -8.09 2.71 -0.68
CA ILE A 36 -8.60 4.05 -0.35
C ILE A 36 -9.24 4.70 -1.59
N ILE A 37 -8.56 4.66 -2.73
CA ILE A 37 -9.09 5.22 -3.99
C ILE A 37 -10.43 4.55 -4.34
N GLY A 38 -10.49 3.23 -4.23
CA GLY A 38 -11.71 2.46 -4.49
C GLY A 38 -12.84 2.78 -3.50
N LEU A 39 -12.52 2.88 -2.21
CA LEU A 39 -13.47 3.22 -1.14
C LEU A 39 -14.04 4.63 -1.31
N VAL A 40 -13.19 5.61 -1.59
CA VAL A 40 -13.62 6.99 -1.88
C VAL A 40 -14.50 7.01 -3.12
N GLY A 41 -14.10 6.30 -4.19
CA GLY A 41 -14.91 6.15 -5.40
C GLY A 41 -16.30 5.57 -5.11
N ALA A 42 -16.37 4.48 -4.34
CA ALA A 42 -17.64 3.86 -3.94
C ALA A 42 -18.50 4.82 -3.09
N GLY A 43 -17.89 5.58 -2.17
CA GLY A 43 -18.56 6.59 -1.36
C GLY A 43 -19.09 7.78 -2.17
N LEU A 44 -18.52 8.07 -3.34
CA LEU A 44 -18.95 9.15 -4.24
C LEU A 44 -20.10 8.76 -5.18
N VAL A 45 -20.39 7.47 -5.36
CA VAL A 45 -21.50 6.98 -6.21
C VAL A 45 -22.85 7.69 -5.94
N PRO A 46 -23.31 7.89 -4.68
CA PRO A 46 -24.58 8.60 -4.44
C PRO A 46 -24.56 10.09 -4.83
N LEU A 47 -23.39 10.71 -5.00
CA LEU A 47 -23.23 12.13 -5.30
C LEU A 47 -23.08 12.41 -6.80
N VAL A 48 -22.28 11.58 -7.49
CA VAL A 48 -21.86 11.79 -8.89
C VAL A 48 -22.21 10.61 -9.81
N GLY A 49 -22.91 9.59 -9.31
CA GLY A 49 -23.40 8.47 -10.09
C GLY A 49 -22.28 7.63 -10.72
N ASP A 50 -22.50 7.17 -11.94
CA ASP A 50 -21.61 6.25 -12.65
C ASP A 50 -20.20 6.82 -12.90
N ALA A 51 -20.04 8.15 -12.90
CA ALA A 51 -18.73 8.79 -13.01
C ALA A 51 -17.79 8.37 -11.86
N ALA A 52 -18.33 8.06 -10.68
CA ALA A 52 -17.55 7.62 -9.53
C ALA A 52 -16.96 6.21 -9.69
N LEU A 53 -17.53 5.39 -10.59
CA LEU A 53 -17.05 4.03 -10.85
C LEU A 53 -15.64 4.03 -11.45
N VAL A 54 -15.22 5.11 -12.11
CA VAL A 54 -13.84 5.26 -12.61
C VAL A 54 -12.83 5.16 -11.46
N PHE A 55 -13.13 5.76 -10.31
CA PHE A 55 -12.26 5.68 -9.13
C PHE A 55 -12.27 4.27 -8.53
N VAL A 56 -13.40 3.57 -8.55
CA VAL A 56 -13.47 2.17 -8.12
C VAL A 56 -12.58 1.28 -8.98
N VAL A 57 -12.72 1.40 -10.31
CA VAL A 57 -11.90 0.64 -11.26
C VAL A 57 -10.43 1.01 -11.14
N LEU A 58 -10.11 2.30 -11.01
CA LEU A 58 -8.75 2.77 -10.80
C LEU A 58 -8.13 2.18 -9.52
N GLY A 59 -8.88 2.19 -8.41
CA GLY A 59 -8.44 1.59 -7.16
C GLY A 59 -8.10 0.11 -7.31
N VAL A 60 -8.95 -0.65 -8.01
CA VAL A 60 -8.70 -2.07 -8.32
C VAL A 60 -7.44 -2.24 -9.18
N ILE A 61 -7.25 -1.41 -10.21
CA ILE A 61 -6.05 -1.45 -11.06
C ILE A 61 -4.79 -1.21 -10.22
N VAL A 62 -4.82 -0.22 -9.33
CA VAL A 62 -3.68 0.11 -8.44
C VAL A 62 -3.36 -1.07 -7.50
N VAL A 63 -4.38 -1.67 -6.88
CA VAL A 63 -4.20 -2.86 -6.01
C VAL A 63 -3.51 -4.00 -6.77
N LEU A 64 -3.87 -4.23 -8.02
CA LEU A 64 -3.35 -5.34 -8.83
C LEU A 64 -2.00 -5.04 -9.50
N ALA A 65 -1.68 -3.79 -9.78
CA ALA A 65 -0.40 -3.40 -10.37
C ALA A 65 0.80 -3.80 -9.50
N SER A 66 0.63 -3.73 -8.18
CA SER A 66 1.65 -4.05 -7.17
C SER A 66 2.11 -5.53 -7.20
N PRO A 67 1.23 -6.54 -7.06
CA PRO A 67 1.63 -7.94 -7.22
C PRO A 67 2.13 -8.27 -8.63
N VAL A 68 1.59 -7.64 -9.68
CA VAL A 68 2.08 -7.83 -11.06
C VAL A 68 3.53 -7.36 -11.20
N ALA A 69 3.88 -6.20 -10.63
CA ALA A 69 5.25 -5.70 -10.63
C ALA A 69 6.21 -6.61 -9.84
N TYR A 70 5.79 -7.10 -8.67
CA TYR A 70 6.58 -8.03 -7.86
C TYR A 70 6.81 -9.36 -8.59
N LEU A 71 5.77 -9.95 -9.19
CA LEU A 71 5.91 -11.19 -9.97
C LEU A 71 6.80 -10.99 -11.20
N ARG A 72 6.73 -9.82 -11.86
CA ARG A 72 7.61 -9.48 -12.98
C ARG A 72 9.07 -9.38 -12.54
N PHE A 73 9.36 -8.72 -11.42
CA PHE A 73 10.71 -8.64 -10.88
C PHE A 73 11.25 -10.03 -10.49
N ARG A 74 10.43 -10.83 -9.79
CA ARG A 74 10.80 -12.21 -9.43
C ARG A 74 11.07 -13.09 -10.66
N GLY A 75 10.39 -12.84 -11.78
CA GLY A 75 10.62 -13.54 -13.04
C GLY A 75 11.89 -13.11 -13.79
N LEU A 76 12.50 -11.96 -13.42
CA LEU A 76 13.83 -11.56 -13.89
C LEU A 76 14.95 -12.13 -13.00
N ASP A 77 14.63 -12.44 -11.73
CA ASP A 77 15.57 -12.90 -10.69
C ASP A 77 15.53 -14.43 -10.44
N GLY A 78 15.00 -15.25 -11.35
CA GLY A 78 15.35 -16.67 -11.28
C GLY A 78 14.86 -17.56 -12.43
N PRO A 79 15.44 -18.76 -12.56
CA PRO A 79 16.86 -19.13 -12.38
C PRO A 79 17.78 -18.62 -13.50
#